data_AF-W8VWI7-F1
#
_entry.id   AF-W8VWI7-F1
#
_cell.length_a   1.000
_cell.length_b   1.000
_cell.length_c   1.000
_cell.angle_alpha   90.00
_cell.angle_beta   90.00
_cell.angle_gamma   90.00
#
_symmetry.space_group_name_H-M   'P 1'
#
loop_
_entity.id
_entity.type
_entity.pdbx_description
1 polymer ?
#
loop_
_entity_poly.entity_id
_entity_poly.type
_entity_poly.pdbx_seq_one_letter_code
_entity_poly.pdbx_strand_id
1 'polypeptide(L)'
;MNRLIIICLLFFLQSGYGQVKDTLYGKVKELSSYVTFQDSSIQNTKLFSTEGDYGHYGFYSKEFALSRWRSWWYNTYFVHYINLKKSFNENGQLIDESWFYKNGSLVNRYKYVYDDKDRMISELEYSDYNPEEVDILNYGYKANGKLAVVLKTHIYNDYQRISLERLKYDIQDRIIRRDHINSKGEMSSSLIEYDSLKNVRKTFAYAEDRWISSGERSHTLEEYPEGMKFIQFVDSLNENENVVKRISYSERNYDNAVTPEQTSLYTYENGKLIKVVRIDDNDADYINTFKYDDKNRLTEEIRTFNDRDVPIHLNQYQYDESDQVTKLNYYDNGFGKSGPEVIIVDFEITYDDRDNWIEQKKIVNGKHLYTWRRDIEYWD
;
A
#
# COMPACT_ATOMS: atom_id res chain seq x y z
N MET A 1 6.74 -22.31 -8.48
CA MET A 1 6.65 -21.58 -7.20
C MET A 1 6.26 -20.14 -7.49
N ASN A 2 4.99 -19.91 -7.82
CA ASN A 2 4.45 -18.59 -8.11
C ASN A 2 3.58 -18.19 -6.91
N ARG A 3 4.13 -17.42 -5.98
CA ARG A 3 3.29 -16.75 -4.98
C ARG A 3 2.63 -15.58 -5.69
N LEU A 4 1.40 -15.79 -6.15
CA LEU A 4 0.53 -14.71 -6.59
C LEU A 4 0.10 -13.97 -5.33
N ILE A 5 0.86 -12.94 -4.93
CA ILE A 5 0.36 -11.97 -3.96
C ILE A 5 -0.70 -11.17 -4.73
N ILE A 6 -1.95 -11.60 -4.64
CA ILE A 6 -3.08 -10.75 -4.98
C ILE A 6 -3.09 -9.65 -3.92
N ILE A 7 -2.37 -8.56 -4.21
CA ILE A 7 -2.51 -7.34 -3.44
C ILE A 7 -3.93 -6.86 -3.69
N CYS A 8 -4.84 -7.17 -2.75
CA CYS A 8 -6.13 -6.51 -2.63
C CYS A 8 -5.88 -5.03 -2.28
N LEU A 9 -5.53 -4.24 -3.30
CA LEU A 9 -5.34 -2.78 -3.28
C LEU A 9 -6.69 -2.03 -3.20
N LEU A 10 -7.64 -2.56 -2.42
CA LEU A 10 -8.96 -1.96 -2.22
C LEU A 10 -9.23 -1.55 -0.76
N PHE A 11 -8.20 -1.48 0.09
CA PHE A 11 -8.30 -0.92 1.45
C PHE A 11 -7.59 0.42 1.67
N PHE A 12 -7.03 1.04 0.64
CA PHE A 12 -6.47 2.40 0.74
C PHE A 12 -7.45 3.53 0.37
N LEU A 13 -8.73 3.23 0.15
CA LEU A 13 -9.75 4.25 -0.13
C LEU A 13 -10.50 4.76 1.12
N GLN A 14 -10.04 4.42 2.33
CA GLN A 14 -10.47 5.08 3.57
C GLN A 14 -9.36 5.81 4.33
N SER A 15 -8.12 5.83 3.82
CA SER A 15 -7.05 6.69 4.36
C SER A 15 -7.19 8.18 3.99
N GLY A 16 -8.35 8.58 3.46
CA GLY A 16 -8.68 9.98 3.14
C GLY A 16 -9.06 10.85 4.33
N TYR A 17 -9.08 10.31 5.55
CA TYR A 17 -9.41 11.06 6.76
C TYR A 17 -8.16 11.29 7.61
N GLY A 18 -7.51 12.44 7.40
CA GLY A 18 -6.58 13.01 8.38
C GLY A 18 -5.10 12.67 8.27
N GLN A 19 -4.60 12.16 7.14
CA GLN A 19 -3.15 12.03 6.92
C GLN A 19 -2.54 13.29 6.32
N VAL A 20 -1.23 13.47 6.55
CA VAL A 20 -0.45 14.62 6.05
C VAL A 20 -0.68 14.82 4.55
N LYS A 21 -1.15 16.03 4.20
CA LYS A 21 -1.38 16.42 2.81
C LYS A 21 -0.04 16.63 2.11
N ASP A 22 0.38 15.60 1.39
CA ASP A 22 1.53 15.67 0.50
C ASP A 22 1.13 16.30 -0.85
N THR A 23 0.81 17.60 -0.81
CA THR A 23 0.31 18.36 -1.95
C THR A 23 1.45 19.08 -2.67
N LEU A 24 1.32 19.20 -3.99
CA LEU A 24 2.17 20.03 -4.83
C LEU A 24 1.28 21.08 -5.53
N TYR A 25 1.58 22.35 -5.30
CA TYR A 25 0.91 23.51 -5.86
C TYR A 25 1.73 24.15 -6.96
N GLY A 26 1.05 24.74 -7.95
CA GLY A 26 1.67 25.36 -9.11
C GLY A 26 1.91 24.38 -10.27
N LYS A 27 2.38 24.91 -11.41
CA LYS A 27 2.75 24.11 -12.58
C LYS A 27 4.16 23.55 -12.40
N VAL A 28 4.27 22.47 -11.64
CA VAL A 28 5.55 21.79 -11.40
C VAL A 28 6.09 21.24 -12.72
N LYS A 29 7.38 21.45 -12.97
CA LYS A 29 8.15 20.91 -14.09
C LYS A 29 9.03 19.76 -13.65
N GLU A 30 9.78 19.95 -12.57
CA GLU A 30 10.60 18.90 -11.95
C GLU A 30 10.43 18.89 -10.43
N LEU A 31 10.49 17.70 -9.83
CA LEU A 31 10.56 17.50 -8.39
C LEU A 31 11.66 16.49 -8.07
N SER A 32 12.67 16.90 -7.33
CA SER A 32 13.62 15.98 -6.70
C SER A 32 13.28 15.85 -5.22
N SER A 33 13.27 14.64 -4.67
CA SER A 33 12.92 14.38 -3.28
C SER A 33 13.87 13.36 -2.69
N TYR A 34 14.57 13.70 -1.61
CA TYR A 34 15.59 12.85 -1.02
C TYR A 34 15.66 12.99 0.51
N VAL A 35 16.16 11.96 1.18
CA VAL A 35 16.39 11.98 2.64
C VAL A 35 17.88 11.97 2.97
N THR A 36 18.30 12.87 3.85
CA THR A 36 19.66 12.91 4.39
C THR A 36 19.66 12.50 5.86
N PHE A 37 20.65 11.67 6.21
CA PHE A 37 20.90 11.22 7.57
C PHE A 37 21.91 12.18 8.21
N GLN A 38 21.52 12.81 9.31
CA GLN A 38 22.36 13.80 10.00
C GLN A 38 23.43 13.16 10.87
N ASP A 39 23.20 11.91 11.29
CA ASP A 39 24.16 11.10 12.02
C ASP A 39 24.44 9.83 11.21
N SER A 40 25.65 9.70 10.66
CA SER A 40 26.05 8.53 9.87
C SER A 40 26.11 7.24 10.69
N SER A 41 26.16 7.34 12.02
CA SER A 41 26.15 6.19 12.94
C SER A 41 24.75 5.69 13.30
N ILE A 42 23.72 6.50 13.05
CA ILE A 42 22.32 6.13 13.28
C ILE A 42 21.69 5.78 11.93
N GLN A 43 21.51 4.48 11.72
CA GLN A 43 20.84 3.92 10.55
C GLN A 43 19.49 3.33 10.98
N ASN A 44 18.61 3.05 10.02
CA ASN A 44 17.39 2.30 10.35
C ASN A 44 17.73 0.94 10.94
N THR A 45 16.79 0.38 11.69
CA THR A 45 16.95 -0.96 12.27
C THR A 45 17.32 -1.96 11.18
N LYS A 46 18.49 -2.56 11.35
CA LYS A 46 18.96 -3.66 10.52
C LYS A 46 18.60 -4.98 11.18
N LEU A 47 17.99 -5.88 10.43
CA LEU A 47 17.79 -7.26 10.85
C LEU A 47 19.06 -8.09 10.59
N PHE A 48 19.78 -7.80 9.51
CA PHE A 48 21.04 -8.46 9.14
C PHE A 48 22.19 -7.47 8.94
N SER A 49 23.42 -7.89 9.22
CA SER A 49 24.63 -7.06 9.07
C SER A 49 24.92 -6.67 7.61
N THR A 50 24.35 -7.40 6.65
CA THR A 50 24.46 -7.15 5.20
C THR A 50 23.48 -6.09 4.70
N GLU A 51 22.57 -5.61 5.54
CA GLU A 51 21.59 -4.61 5.13
C GLU A 51 22.22 -3.22 4.98
N GLY A 52 21.76 -2.49 3.98
CA GLY A 52 22.12 -1.09 3.79
C GLY A 52 21.46 -0.18 4.83
N ASP A 53 21.71 1.12 4.71
CA ASP A 53 21.28 2.14 5.67
C ASP A 53 19.74 2.26 5.83
N TYR A 54 18.97 1.69 4.89
CA TYR A 54 17.50 1.66 4.92
C TYR A 54 16.90 0.39 5.54
N GLY A 55 17.74 -0.52 6.05
CA GLY A 55 17.33 -1.74 6.75
C GLY A 55 16.92 -2.90 5.83
N HIS A 56 16.11 -3.82 6.37
CA HIS A 56 15.77 -5.11 5.75
C HIS A 56 14.98 -5.02 4.44
N TYR A 57 14.26 -3.93 4.27
CA TYR A 57 13.43 -3.70 3.09
C TYR A 57 14.17 -2.72 2.18
N GLY A 58 14.69 -3.22 1.05
CA GLY A 58 15.22 -2.40 -0.03
C GLY A 58 14.11 -1.79 -0.89
N PHE A 59 14.46 -1.37 -2.11
CA PHE A 59 13.48 -0.98 -3.11
C PHE A 59 12.84 -2.24 -3.73
N TYR A 60 11.53 -2.43 -3.50
CA TYR A 60 10.77 -3.53 -4.09
C TYR A 60 9.94 -3.07 -5.30
N SER A 61 9.22 -1.95 -5.14
CA SER A 61 8.54 -1.21 -6.20
C SER A 61 8.34 0.23 -5.74
N LYS A 62 8.02 1.15 -6.65
CA LYS A 62 7.70 2.54 -6.30
C LYS A 62 6.52 2.65 -5.33
N GLU A 63 5.47 1.83 -5.49
CA GLU A 63 4.30 1.82 -4.61
C GLU A 63 4.66 1.34 -3.21
N PHE A 64 5.45 0.25 -3.13
CA PHE A 64 5.92 -0.27 -1.85
C PHE A 64 6.80 0.76 -1.14
N ALA A 65 7.78 1.33 -1.84
CA ALA A 65 8.70 2.33 -1.28
C ALA A 65 7.94 3.57 -0.80
N LEU A 66 7.03 4.13 -1.60
CA LEU A 66 6.22 5.29 -1.21
C LEU A 66 5.29 4.99 -0.04
N SER A 67 4.62 3.83 -0.05
CA SER A 67 3.71 3.40 1.02
C SER A 67 4.46 3.24 2.34
N ARG A 68 5.60 2.54 2.32
CA ARG A 68 6.48 2.37 3.49
C ARG A 68 7.06 3.69 3.96
N TRP A 69 7.53 4.54 3.06
CA TRP A 69 8.03 5.88 3.40
C TRP A 69 6.98 6.69 4.15
N ARG A 70 5.78 6.85 3.57
CA ARG A 70 4.69 7.61 4.20
C ARG A 70 4.31 7.05 5.55
N SER A 71 4.19 5.72 5.66
CA SER A 71 3.88 5.06 6.92
C SER A 71 4.96 5.29 7.97
N TRP A 72 6.23 5.14 7.64
CA TRP A 72 7.32 5.19 8.64
C TRP A 72 7.69 6.62 9.00
N TRP A 73 7.67 7.54 8.03
CA TRP A 73 8.01 8.93 8.25
C TRP A 73 7.10 9.58 9.29
N TYR A 74 5.78 9.37 9.21
CA TYR A 74 4.83 10.03 10.13
C TYR A 74 4.36 9.17 11.32
N ASN A 75 4.43 7.84 11.24
CA ASN A 75 3.84 6.97 12.27
C ASN A 75 4.88 6.20 13.11
N THR A 76 6.17 6.44 12.88
CA THR A 76 7.28 5.81 13.63
C THR A 76 8.43 6.81 13.80
N TYR A 77 9.47 6.45 14.54
CA TYR A 77 10.72 7.19 14.61
C TYR A 77 11.75 6.79 13.54
N PHE A 78 11.47 5.74 12.77
CA PHE A 78 12.28 5.26 11.64
C PHE A 78 11.97 6.03 10.35
N VAL A 79 12.78 5.79 9.32
CA VAL A 79 12.55 6.31 7.97
C VAL A 79 12.71 5.19 6.95
N HIS A 80 12.04 5.28 5.80
CA HIS A 80 12.31 4.33 4.71
C HIS A 80 13.16 5.01 3.64
N TYR A 81 13.27 4.41 2.47
CA TYR A 81 13.94 5.02 1.34
C TYR A 81 12.98 5.92 0.55
N ILE A 82 13.32 7.21 0.42
CA ILE A 82 12.77 8.11 -0.61
C ILE A 82 13.92 8.92 -1.21
N ASN A 83 14.32 8.58 -2.43
CA ASN A 83 15.30 9.31 -3.23
C ASN A 83 14.83 9.17 -4.67
N LEU A 84 14.17 10.21 -5.17
CA LEU A 84 13.53 10.17 -6.47
C LEU A 84 13.60 11.51 -7.18
N LYS A 85 13.49 11.47 -8.50
CA LYS A 85 13.26 12.62 -9.36
C LYS A 85 12.03 12.36 -10.22
N LYS A 86 11.14 13.33 -10.30
CA LYS A 86 9.93 13.32 -11.14
C LYS A 86 10.01 14.48 -12.13
N SER A 87 9.55 14.22 -13.35
CA SER A 87 9.40 15.24 -14.38
C SER A 87 7.96 15.25 -14.85
N PHE A 88 7.42 16.45 -15.07
CA PHE A 88 6.04 16.67 -15.46
C PHE A 88 5.98 17.47 -16.76
N ASN A 89 4.98 17.22 -17.59
CA ASN A 89 4.71 18.08 -18.75
C ASN A 89 3.98 19.37 -18.34
N GLU A 90 3.73 20.27 -19.30
CA GLU A 90 3.02 21.54 -19.05
C GLU A 90 1.57 21.37 -18.55
N ASN A 91 0.96 20.21 -18.82
CA ASN A 91 -0.36 19.83 -18.32
C ASN A 91 -0.32 19.27 -16.87
N GLY A 92 0.86 19.18 -16.27
CA GLY A 92 1.06 18.63 -14.92
C GLY A 92 1.02 17.10 -14.84
N GLN A 93 1.07 16.39 -15.97
CA GLN A 93 1.12 14.93 -16.00
C GLN A 93 2.56 14.46 -15.76
N LEU A 94 2.72 13.44 -14.91
CA LEU A 94 4.00 12.80 -14.64
C LEU A 94 4.47 12.04 -15.90
N ILE A 95 5.62 12.39 -16.46
CA ILE A 95 6.15 11.76 -17.69
C ILE A 95 7.40 10.91 -17.44
N ASP A 96 8.13 11.17 -16.35
CA ASP A 96 9.31 10.41 -15.95
C ASP A 96 9.42 10.38 -14.43
N GLU A 97 9.80 9.23 -13.87
CA GLU A 97 10.14 9.07 -12.45
C GLU A 97 11.37 8.17 -12.32
N SER A 98 12.44 8.68 -11.75
CA SER A 98 13.69 7.94 -11.50
C SER A 98 13.94 7.81 -10.00
N TRP A 99 14.37 6.65 -9.56
CA TRP A 99 14.70 6.35 -8.16
C TRP A 99 16.20 6.09 -8.01
N PHE A 100 16.81 6.56 -6.93
CA PHE A 100 18.27 6.51 -6.73
C PHE A 100 18.72 5.99 -5.37
N TYR A 101 19.61 5.02 -5.32
CA TYR A 101 20.26 4.60 -4.07
C TYR A 101 20.94 5.79 -3.38
N LYS A 102 21.31 5.65 -2.10
CA LYS A 102 21.92 6.74 -1.31
C LYS A 102 23.23 7.27 -1.92
N ASN A 103 23.98 6.43 -2.63
CA ASN A 103 25.19 6.81 -3.35
C ASN A 103 24.91 7.56 -4.68
N GLY A 104 23.64 7.76 -5.04
CA GLY A 104 23.19 8.42 -6.26
C GLY A 104 23.06 7.51 -7.48
N SER A 105 23.37 6.21 -7.39
CA SER A 105 23.18 5.30 -8.52
C SER A 105 21.69 5.01 -8.77
N LEU A 106 21.32 4.83 -10.03
CA LEU A 106 19.94 4.56 -10.43
C LEU A 106 19.46 3.22 -9.85
N VAL A 107 18.20 3.15 -9.47
CA VAL A 107 17.52 1.93 -9.00
C VAL A 107 16.57 1.49 -10.10
N ASN A 108 15.52 2.28 -10.30
CA ASN A 108 14.51 2.07 -11.33
C ASN A 108 14.17 3.40 -11.98
N ARG A 109 13.77 3.36 -13.24
CA ARG A 109 13.21 4.48 -13.98
C ARG A 109 11.87 4.08 -14.58
N TYR A 110 10.90 4.96 -14.47
CA TYR A 110 9.56 4.83 -15.01
C TYR A 110 9.33 5.93 -16.04
N LYS A 111 8.74 5.56 -17.18
CA LYS A 111 8.26 6.50 -18.20
C LYS A 111 6.78 6.30 -18.44
N TYR A 112 6.06 7.40 -18.61
CA TYR A 112 4.61 7.38 -18.74
C TYR A 112 4.19 8.00 -20.08
N VAL A 113 3.26 7.34 -20.76
CA VAL A 113 2.73 7.77 -22.07
C VAL A 113 1.24 7.97 -21.95
N TYR A 114 0.74 9.06 -22.53
CA TYR A 114 -0.66 9.47 -22.50
C TYR A 114 -1.23 9.54 -23.91
N ASP A 115 -2.53 9.33 -24.04
CA ASP A 115 -3.27 9.58 -25.28
C ASP A 115 -3.73 11.04 -25.41
N ASP A 116 -4.40 11.35 -26.52
CA ASP A 116 -4.98 12.66 -26.83
C ASP A 116 -6.11 13.10 -25.89
N LYS A 117 -6.57 12.19 -25.01
CA LYS A 117 -7.58 12.44 -23.98
C LYS A 117 -6.97 12.47 -22.58
N ASP A 118 -5.65 12.64 -22.49
CA ASP A 118 -4.92 12.75 -21.23
C ASP A 118 -4.99 11.50 -20.34
N ARG A 119 -5.27 10.32 -20.93
CA ARG A 119 -5.31 9.03 -20.23
C ARG A 119 -3.97 8.33 -20.39
N MET A 120 -3.43 7.79 -19.30
CA MET A 120 -2.18 7.01 -19.34
C MET A 120 -2.41 5.70 -20.10
N ILE A 121 -1.73 5.52 -21.22
CA ILE A 121 -1.85 4.32 -22.07
C ILE A 121 -0.68 3.37 -21.94
N SER A 122 0.46 3.84 -21.41
CA SER A 122 1.63 3.00 -21.18
C SER A 122 2.46 3.48 -20.00
N GLU A 123 3.02 2.53 -19.26
CA GLU A 123 4.08 2.72 -18.27
C GLU A 123 5.23 1.77 -18.60
N LEU A 124 6.45 2.30 -18.67
CA LEU A 124 7.66 1.52 -18.91
C LEU A 124 8.57 1.62 -17.69
N GLU A 125 8.95 0.48 -17.13
CA GLU A 125 9.88 0.33 -16.02
C GLU A 125 11.20 -0.25 -16.51
N TYR A 126 12.28 0.45 -16.19
CA TYR A 126 13.65 0.05 -16.46
C TYR A 126 14.37 -0.15 -15.13
N SER A 127 14.97 -1.32 -14.93
CA SER A 127 15.79 -1.64 -13.76
C SER A 127 17.27 -1.37 -14.06
N ASP A 128 17.98 -0.69 -13.16
CA ASP A 128 19.45 -0.55 -13.29
C ASP A 128 20.17 -1.87 -13.01
N TYR A 129 19.56 -2.76 -12.21
CA TYR A 129 20.13 -4.06 -11.89
C TYR A 129 20.24 -4.97 -13.11
N ASN A 130 19.28 -4.87 -14.03
CA ASN A 130 19.27 -5.57 -15.32
C ASN A 130 18.87 -4.57 -16.43
N PRO A 131 19.83 -3.87 -17.06
CA PRO A 131 19.53 -2.87 -18.09
C PRO A 131 18.82 -3.44 -19.34
N GLU A 132 18.90 -4.74 -19.55
CA GLU A 132 18.22 -5.50 -20.61
C GLU A 132 16.77 -5.89 -20.22
N GLU A 133 16.38 -5.62 -18.97
CA GLU A 133 15.06 -5.90 -18.43
C GLU A 133 14.15 -4.69 -18.57
N VAL A 134 13.00 -4.87 -19.21
CA VAL A 134 11.96 -3.85 -19.31
C VAL A 134 10.61 -4.45 -18.98
N ASP A 135 9.95 -3.86 -17.99
CA ASP A 135 8.55 -4.12 -17.68
C ASP A 135 7.68 -3.04 -18.37
N ILE A 136 6.67 -3.46 -19.12
CA ILE A 136 5.76 -2.57 -19.85
C ILE A 136 4.34 -2.89 -19.41
N LEU A 137 3.63 -1.89 -18.89
CA LEU A 137 2.19 -1.94 -18.65
C LEU A 137 1.49 -1.15 -19.75
N ASN A 138 0.57 -1.76 -20.47
CA ASN A 138 -0.28 -1.06 -21.43
C ASN A 138 -1.73 -1.09 -20.95
N TYR A 139 -2.40 0.06 -21.03
CA TYR A 139 -3.75 0.26 -20.52
C TYR A 139 -4.72 0.42 -21.68
N GLY A 140 -5.77 -0.40 -21.71
CA GLY A 140 -6.84 -0.30 -22.69
C GLY A 140 -8.15 0.14 -22.04
N TYR A 141 -8.84 1.07 -22.68
CA TYR A 141 -10.04 1.70 -22.16
C TYR A 141 -11.26 1.41 -23.04
N LYS A 142 -12.43 1.32 -22.41
CA LYS A 142 -13.74 1.32 -23.09
C LYS A 142 -14.02 2.69 -23.72
N ALA A 143 -15.01 2.73 -24.62
CA ALA A 143 -15.46 3.97 -25.25
C ALA A 143 -15.91 5.03 -24.23
N ASN A 144 -16.48 4.62 -23.10
CA ASN A 144 -16.87 5.50 -21.99
C ASN A 144 -15.70 5.92 -21.08
N GLY A 145 -14.46 5.65 -21.46
CA GLY A 145 -13.26 6.08 -20.72
C GLY A 145 -12.83 5.16 -19.59
N LYS A 146 -13.59 4.09 -19.28
CA LYS A 146 -13.22 3.17 -18.20
C LYS A 146 -12.11 2.21 -18.58
N LEU A 147 -11.20 1.94 -17.64
CA LEU A 147 -10.17 0.91 -17.81
C LEU A 147 -10.84 -0.45 -18.06
N ALA A 148 -10.42 -1.14 -19.11
CA ALA A 148 -10.96 -2.44 -19.49
C ALA A 148 -9.92 -3.54 -19.34
N VAL A 149 -8.66 -3.21 -19.62
CA VAL A 149 -7.59 -4.18 -19.75
C VAL A 149 -6.24 -3.57 -19.35
N VAL A 150 -5.40 -4.38 -18.72
CA VAL A 150 -3.99 -4.09 -18.47
C VAL A 150 -3.15 -5.22 -19.05
N LEU A 151 -2.28 -4.93 -20.00
CA LEU A 151 -1.34 -5.89 -20.56
C LEU A 151 0.04 -5.63 -19.95
N LYS A 152 0.53 -6.56 -19.12
CA LYS A 152 1.90 -6.52 -18.62
C LYS A 152 2.79 -7.36 -19.53
N THR A 153 3.87 -6.76 -20.01
CA THR A 153 4.94 -7.43 -20.75
C THR A 153 6.23 -7.27 -20.00
N HIS A 154 6.87 -8.38 -19.68
CA HIS A 154 8.21 -8.43 -19.11
C HIS A 154 9.15 -8.94 -20.19
N ILE A 155 10.16 -8.14 -20.53
CA ILE A 155 11.18 -8.45 -21.53
C ILE A 155 12.51 -8.57 -20.80
N TYR A 156 13.22 -9.67 -21.01
CA TYR A 156 14.58 -9.87 -20.52
C TYR A 156 15.36 -10.67 -21.55
N ASN A 157 16.39 -10.08 -22.16
CA ASN A 157 17.08 -10.69 -23.30
C ASN A 157 16.09 -11.08 -24.42
N ASP A 158 16.21 -12.30 -24.95
CA ASP A 158 15.30 -12.86 -25.96
C ASP A 158 14.00 -13.46 -25.35
N TYR A 159 13.83 -13.36 -24.02
CA TYR A 159 12.67 -13.91 -23.32
C TYR A 159 11.60 -12.84 -23.08
N GLN A 160 10.37 -13.17 -23.44
CA GLN A 160 9.20 -12.32 -23.21
C GLN A 160 8.14 -13.09 -22.41
N ARG A 161 7.71 -12.52 -21.29
CA ARG A 161 6.57 -13.01 -20.51
C ARG A 161 5.46 -11.98 -20.56
N ILE A 162 4.26 -12.43 -20.91
CA ILE A 162 3.08 -11.57 -21.00
C ILE A 162 2.07 -12.00 -19.94
N SER A 163 1.38 -11.05 -19.33
CA SER A 163 0.14 -11.30 -18.60
C SER A 163 -0.90 -10.24 -18.90
N LEU A 164 -2.17 -10.61 -18.75
CA LEU A 164 -3.32 -9.80 -19.09
C LEU A 164 -4.27 -9.74 -17.91
N GLU A 165 -4.61 -8.53 -17.46
CA GLU A 165 -5.72 -8.29 -16.54
C GLU A 165 -6.93 -7.77 -17.32
N ARG A 166 -8.12 -8.34 -17.12
CA ARG A 166 -9.39 -7.85 -17.71
C ARG A 166 -10.38 -7.48 -16.63
N LEU A 167 -11.02 -6.31 -16.78
CA LEU A 167 -11.99 -5.78 -15.83
C LEU A 167 -13.41 -5.82 -16.43
N LYS A 168 -14.35 -6.43 -15.70
CA LYS A 168 -15.79 -6.38 -16.03
C LYS A 168 -16.56 -5.58 -15.00
N TYR A 169 -17.58 -4.89 -15.48
CA TYR A 169 -18.39 -3.97 -14.71
C TYR A 169 -19.86 -4.34 -14.80
N ASP A 170 -20.64 -4.07 -13.75
CA ASP A 170 -22.10 -4.14 -13.80
C ASP A 170 -22.71 -2.84 -14.38
N ILE A 171 -24.05 -2.79 -14.43
CA ILE A 171 -24.79 -1.63 -14.96
C ILE A 171 -24.67 -0.38 -14.07
N GLN A 172 -24.32 -0.55 -12.79
CA GLN A 172 -23.98 0.54 -11.86
C GLN A 172 -22.49 0.85 -11.88
N ASP A 173 -21.78 0.34 -12.90
CA ASP A 173 -20.44 0.76 -13.20
C ASP A 173 -19.39 0.34 -12.13
N ARG A 174 -19.72 -0.69 -11.34
CA ARG A 174 -18.88 -1.32 -10.31
C ARG A 174 -18.15 -2.55 -10.88
N ILE A 175 -16.93 -2.82 -10.41
CA ILE A 175 -16.18 -4.01 -10.84
C ILE A 175 -16.85 -5.27 -10.27
N ILE A 176 -17.23 -6.20 -11.15
CA ILE A 176 -17.81 -7.51 -10.78
C ILE A 176 -16.88 -8.68 -11.07
N ARG A 177 -15.84 -8.47 -11.89
CA ARG A 177 -14.87 -9.51 -12.21
C ARG A 177 -13.53 -8.92 -12.63
N ARG A 178 -12.45 -9.54 -12.15
CA ARG A 178 -11.07 -9.33 -12.61
C ARG A 178 -10.50 -10.66 -13.06
N ASP A 179 -10.11 -10.77 -14.32
CA ASP A 179 -9.41 -11.96 -14.83
C ASP A 179 -7.93 -11.64 -14.92
N HIS A 180 -7.07 -12.50 -14.39
CA HIS A 180 -5.64 -12.49 -14.64
C HIS A 180 -5.27 -13.71 -15.49
N ILE A 181 -4.71 -13.48 -16.67
CA ILE A 181 -4.25 -14.53 -17.57
C ILE A 181 -2.73 -14.39 -17.69
N ASN A 182 -2.00 -15.47 -17.38
CA ASN A 182 -0.54 -15.44 -17.46
C ASN A 182 -0.03 -15.86 -18.85
N SER A 183 1.30 -15.92 -19.00
CA SER A 183 1.98 -16.17 -20.29
C SER A 183 1.73 -17.57 -20.86
N LYS A 184 1.23 -18.50 -20.04
CA LYS A 184 0.85 -19.85 -20.46
C LYS A 184 -0.63 -19.96 -20.82
N GLY A 185 -1.40 -18.88 -20.67
CA GLY A 185 -2.85 -18.88 -20.85
C GLY A 185 -3.63 -19.33 -19.61
N GLU A 186 -2.96 -19.68 -18.51
CA GLU A 186 -3.61 -20.05 -17.25
C GLU A 186 -4.34 -18.82 -16.68
N MET A 187 -5.61 -19.00 -16.29
CA MET A 187 -6.47 -17.91 -15.84
C MET A 187 -6.83 -18.06 -14.35
N SER A 188 -6.61 -17.00 -13.58
CA SER A 188 -7.25 -16.83 -12.28
C SER A 188 -8.28 -15.70 -12.35
N SER A 189 -9.35 -15.78 -11.58
CA SER A 189 -10.34 -14.69 -11.54
C SER A 189 -10.73 -14.32 -10.12
N SER A 190 -10.94 -13.02 -9.89
CA SER A 190 -11.67 -12.53 -8.72
C SER A 190 -13.08 -12.13 -9.16
N LEU A 191 -14.10 -12.71 -8.55
CA LEU A 191 -15.50 -12.38 -8.80
C LEU A 191 -16.08 -11.65 -7.60
N ILE A 192 -16.86 -10.60 -7.84
CA ILE A 192 -17.47 -9.79 -6.80
C ILE A 192 -18.98 -9.82 -7.01
N GLU A 193 -19.70 -10.35 -6.02
CA GLU A 193 -21.16 -10.34 -5.97
C GLU A 193 -21.63 -9.29 -4.97
N TYR A 194 -22.62 -8.51 -5.38
CA TYR A 194 -23.32 -7.53 -4.56
C TYR A 194 -24.74 -8.05 -4.34
N ASP A 195 -25.22 -8.05 -3.11
CA ASP A 195 -26.63 -8.31 -2.84
C ASP A 195 -27.52 -7.18 -3.40
N SER A 196 -28.81 -7.47 -3.60
CA SER A 196 -29.77 -6.53 -4.22
C SER A 196 -29.96 -5.25 -3.40
N LEU A 197 -29.71 -5.32 -2.09
CA LEU A 197 -29.80 -4.20 -1.15
C LEU A 197 -28.45 -3.52 -0.89
N LYS A 198 -27.36 -4.01 -1.50
CA LYS A 198 -25.96 -3.56 -1.31
C LYS A 198 -25.45 -3.61 0.13
N ASN A 199 -26.03 -4.42 1.00
CA ASN A 199 -25.58 -4.59 2.38
C ASN A 199 -24.55 -5.71 2.51
N VAL A 200 -24.36 -6.54 1.48
CA VAL A 200 -23.43 -7.66 1.49
C VAL A 200 -22.65 -7.73 0.20
N ARG A 201 -21.33 -7.80 0.32
CA ARG A 201 -20.40 -8.05 -0.79
C ARG A 201 -19.68 -9.37 -0.57
N LYS A 202 -19.73 -10.27 -1.54
CA LYS A 202 -18.96 -11.52 -1.53
C LYS A 202 -17.87 -11.44 -2.58
N THR A 203 -16.64 -11.71 -2.18
CA THR A 203 -15.53 -11.85 -3.13
C THR A 203 -15.14 -13.32 -3.21
N PHE A 204 -15.05 -13.81 -4.43
CA PHE A 204 -14.63 -15.17 -4.74
C PHE A 204 -13.33 -15.12 -5.50
N ALA A 205 -12.48 -16.11 -5.28
CA ALA A 205 -11.42 -16.44 -6.20
C ALA A 205 -11.83 -17.68 -7.02
N TYR A 206 -11.34 -17.70 -8.24
CA TYR A 206 -11.45 -18.79 -9.19
C TYR A 206 -10.05 -19.25 -9.55
N ALA A 207 -9.79 -20.54 -9.34
CA ALA A 207 -8.54 -21.21 -9.66
C ALA A 207 -8.82 -22.53 -10.36
N GLU A 208 -7.95 -22.91 -11.30
CA GLU A 208 -8.03 -24.17 -12.06
C GLU A 208 -7.34 -25.33 -11.33
N ASP A 209 -6.75 -25.07 -10.17
CA ASP A 209 -6.02 -26.01 -9.33
C ASP A 209 -6.50 -25.96 -7.88
N ARG A 210 -6.41 -27.10 -7.19
CA ARG A 210 -6.67 -27.20 -5.75
C ARG A 210 -5.57 -27.98 -5.06
N TRP A 211 -5.29 -27.65 -3.81
CA TRP A 211 -4.43 -28.49 -2.99
C TRP A 211 -5.22 -29.70 -2.48
N ILE A 212 -4.70 -30.90 -2.69
CA ILE A 212 -5.21 -32.15 -2.13
C ILE A 212 -4.17 -32.76 -1.18
N SER A 213 -4.62 -33.43 -0.13
CA SER A 213 -3.73 -34.21 0.72
C SER A 213 -3.17 -35.40 -0.04
N SER A 214 -1.85 -35.55 -0.01
CA SER A 214 -1.12 -36.71 -0.56
C SER A 214 -0.48 -37.57 0.55
N GLY A 215 -0.92 -37.38 1.80
CA GLY A 215 -0.39 -38.03 3.01
C GLY A 215 -0.57 -37.17 4.26
N GLU A 216 -0.19 -37.68 5.44
CA GLU A 216 -0.45 -37.01 6.73
C GLU A 216 0.16 -35.61 6.87
N ARG A 217 1.20 -35.28 6.09
CA ARG A 217 1.90 -33.98 6.11
C ARG A 217 2.29 -33.48 4.73
N SER A 218 1.75 -34.06 3.67
CA SER A 218 2.10 -33.71 2.28
C SER A 218 0.84 -33.32 1.51
N HIS A 219 1.02 -32.36 0.61
CA HIS A 219 -0.05 -31.87 -0.24
C HIS A 219 0.48 -31.77 -1.67
N THR A 220 -0.37 -32.07 -2.63
CA THR A 220 -0.10 -31.87 -4.05
C THR A 220 -1.17 -31.00 -4.66
N LEU A 221 -0.85 -30.34 -5.77
CA LEU A 221 -1.84 -29.67 -6.59
C LEU A 221 -2.51 -30.70 -7.49
N GLU A 222 -3.84 -30.67 -7.53
CA GLU A 222 -4.67 -31.42 -8.46
C GLU A 222 -5.35 -30.41 -9.39
N GLU A 223 -5.26 -30.64 -10.69
CA GLU A 223 -6.00 -29.86 -11.68
C GLU A 223 -7.49 -30.11 -11.51
N TYR A 224 -8.26 -29.04 -11.50
CA TYR A 224 -9.71 -29.04 -11.45
C TYR A 224 -10.22 -28.36 -12.73
N PRO A 225 -10.40 -29.09 -13.85
CA PRO A 225 -10.63 -28.51 -15.18
C PRO A 225 -11.88 -27.61 -15.31
N GLU A 226 -12.87 -27.79 -14.44
CA GLU A 226 -14.07 -26.92 -14.39
C GLU A 226 -13.81 -25.60 -13.63
N GLY A 227 -12.69 -25.54 -12.91
CA GLY A 227 -12.25 -24.48 -12.02
C GLY A 227 -13.10 -24.35 -10.76
N MET A 228 -12.41 -24.11 -9.65
CA MET A 228 -13.02 -24.02 -8.32
C MET A 228 -13.29 -22.57 -7.97
N LYS A 229 -14.55 -22.27 -7.63
CA LYS A 229 -14.95 -20.97 -7.05
C LYS A 229 -14.96 -21.09 -5.54
N PHE A 230 -14.08 -20.37 -4.85
CA PHE A 230 -14.06 -20.31 -3.39
C PHE A 230 -14.26 -18.89 -2.90
N ILE A 231 -14.97 -18.74 -1.77
CA ILE A 231 -15.19 -17.45 -1.13
C ILE A 231 -13.87 -17.04 -0.47
N GLN A 232 -13.37 -15.84 -0.77
CA GLN A 232 -12.22 -15.26 -0.06
C GLN A 232 -12.67 -14.44 1.14
N PHE A 233 -13.69 -13.60 0.95
CA PHE A 233 -14.27 -12.84 2.05
C PHE A 233 -15.72 -12.46 1.80
N VAL A 234 -16.46 -12.29 2.89
CA VAL A 234 -17.82 -11.74 2.93
C VAL A 234 -17.79 -10.48 3.76
N ASP A 235 -18.16 -9.36 3.15
CA ASP A 235 -18.31 -8.07 3.81
C ASP A 235 -19.79 -7.79 4.06
N SER A 236 -20.12 -7.37 5.28
CA SER A 236 -21.37 -6.69 5.60
C SER A 236 -21.12 -5.19 5.60
N LEU A 237 -22.00 -4.44 4.95
CA LEU A 237 -21.92 -2.99 4.78
C LEU A 237 -23.01 -2.29 5.59
N ASN A 238 -22.76 -1.05 6.03
CA ASN A 238 -23.81 -0.16 6.52
C ASN A 238 -24.44 0.65 5.39
N GLU A 239 -25.42 1.50 5.72
CA GLU A 239 -26.14 2.36 4.75
C GLU A 239 -25.24 3.30 3.96
N ASN A 240 -24.06 3.64 4.49
CA ASN A 240 -23.04 4.47 3.85
C ASN A 240 -22.02 3.63 3.03
N GLU A 241 -22.34 2.37 2.75
CA GLU A 241 -21.48 1.39 2.05
C GLU A 241 -20.12 1.12 2.75
N ASN A 242 -19.98 1.45 4.04
CA ASN A 242 -18.79 1.12 4.83
C ASN A 242 -18.84 -0.33 5.31
N VAL A 243 -17.71 -1.03 5.27
CA VAL A 243 -17.59 -2.40 5.82
C VAL A 243 -17.71 -2.38 7.33
N VAL A 244 -18.76 -2.97 7.90
CA VAL A 244 -18.96 -3.12 9.36
C VAL A 244 -18.53 -4.49 9.87
N LYS A 245 -18.48 -5.49 8.99
CA LYS A 245 -17.98 -6.83 9.30
C LYS A 245 -17.33 -7.43 8.07
N ARG A 246 -16.21 -8.11 8.27
CA ARG A 246 -15.56 -8.95 7.28
C ARG A 246 -15.31 -10.33 7.86
N ILE A 247 -15.72 -11.35 7.13
CA ILE A 247 -15.30 -12.73 7.39
C ILE A 247 -14.35 -13.12 6.27
N SER A 248 -13.11 -13.42 6.62
CA SER A 248 -12.12 -13.99 5.71
C SER A 248 -12.15 -15.50 5.81
N TYR A 249 -11.99 -16.19 4.68
CA TYR A 249 -12.02 -17.64 4.61
C TYR A 249 -10.66 -18.15 4.13
N SER A 250 -10.19 -19.24 4.73
CA SER A 250 -8.92 -19.82 4.34
C SER A 250 -9.02 -20.46 2.95
N GLU A 251 -7.97 -20.26 2.14
CA GLU A 251 -7.82 -20.98 0.86
C GLU A 251 -7.40 -22.46 1.08
N ARG A 252 -7.13 -22.87 2.34
CA ARG A 252 -6.44 -24.11 2.71
C ARG A 252 -7.35 -25.27 3.10
N ASN A 253 -8.52 -25.43 2.48
CA ASN A 253 -9.36 -26.57 2.81
C ASN A 253 -9.35 -27.62 1.71
N TYR A 254 -8.64 -28.70 2.01
CA TYR A 254 -8.39 -29.90 1.22
C TYR A 254 -9.66 -30.69 0.84
N ASP A 255 -10.84 -30.29 1.35
CA ASP A 255 -12.11 -31.05 1.25
C ASP A 255 -13.34 -30.16 0.96
N ASN A 256 -13.19 -29.01 0.27
CA ASN A 256 -14.29 -28.08 -0.09
C ASN A 256 -15.08 -27.47 1.09
N ALA A 257 -14.72 -27.74 2.34
CA ALA A 257 -15.33 -27.07 3.50
C ALA A 257 -14.80 -25.63 3.57
N VAL A 258 -15.66 -24.63 3.42
CA VAL A 258 -15.26 -23.22 3.54
C VAL A 258 -15.38 -22.82 5.02
N THR A 259 -14.27 -22.83 5.75
CA THR A 259 -14.23 -22.41 7.16
C THR A 259 -13.78 -20.94 7.24
N PRO A 260 -14.50 -20.10 8.00
CA PRO A 260 -13.97 -18.81 8.42
C PRO A 260 -12.58 -18.98 9.04
N GLU A 261 -11.67 -18.07 8.75
CA GLU A 261 -10.32 -18.04 9.34
C GLU A 261 -10.17 -16.83 10.29
N GLN A 262 -10.75 -15.71 9.89
CA GLN A 262 -10.67 -14.45 10.63
C GLN A 262 -11.98 -13.69 10.49
N THR A 263 -12.45 -13.11 11.59
CA THR A 263 -13.53 -12.12 11.59
C THR A 263 -12.98 -10.75 12.00
N SER A 264 -13.19 -9.74 11.17
CA SER A 264 -12.95 -8.34 11.52
C SER A 264 -14.27 -7.60 11.72
N LEU A 265 -14.41 -6.89 12.83
CA LEU A 265 -15.55 -6.03 13.15
C LEU A 265 -15.09 -4.57 13.14
N TYR A 266 -15.85 -3.70 12.47
CA TYR A 266 -15.51 -2.30 12.27
C TYR A 266 -16.62 -1.44 12.87
N THR A 267 -16.25 -0.53 13.76
CA THR A 267 -17.19 0.41 14.39
C THR A 267 -16.93 1.82 13.90
N TYR A 268 -18.00 2.50 13.50
CA TYR A 268 -17.95 3.86 13.00
C TYR A 268 -18.78 4.80 13.88
N GLU A 269 -18.29 6.03 14.03
CA GLU A 269 -19.02 7.14 14.66
C GLU A 269 -18.92 8.36 13.75
N ASN A 270 -20.06 8.95 13.40
CA ASN A 270 -20.13 10.09 12.46
C ASN A 270 -19.36 9.84 11.14
N GLY A 271 -19.43 8.62 10.62
CA GLY A 271 -18.73 8.21 9.39
C GLY A 271 -17.24 7.89 9.55
N LYS A 272 -16.66 8.05 10.75
CA LYS A 272 -15.24 7.78 11.03
C LYS A 272 -15.04 6.40 11.65
N LEU A 273 -14.02 5.67 11.23
CA LEU A 273 -13.66 4.39 11.84
C LEU A 273 -13.02 4.64 13.22
N ILE A 274 -13.68 4.21 14.29
CA ILE A 274 -13.21 4.40 15.68
C ILE A 274 -12.66 3.14 16.32
N LYS A 275 -13.01 1.96 15.78
CA LYS A 275 -12.57 0.68 16.34
C LYS A 275 -12.53 -0.42 15.27
N VAL A 276 -11.50 -1.26 15.34
CA VAL A 276 -11.41 -2.53 14.63
C VAL A 276 -11.13 -3.63 15.65
N VAL A 277 -11.92 -4.69 15.64
CA VAL A 277 -11.65 -5.92 16.40
C VAL A 277 -11.36 -7.03 15.41
N ARG A 278 -10.19 -7.66 15.53
CA ARG A 278 -9.84 -8.86 14.75
C ARG A 278 -9.89 -10.06 15.66
N ILE A 279 -10.65 -11.07 15.22
CA ILE A 279 -10.88 -12.32 15.91
C ILE A 279 -10.31 -13.42 15.02
N ASP A 280 -9.28 -14.09 15.51
CA ASP A 280 -8.61 -15.20 14.82
C ASP A 280 -8.91 -16.50 15.57
N ASP A 281 -9.22 -17.58 14.86
CA ASP A 281 -9.63 -18.85 15.50
C ASP A 281 -8.52 -19.50 16.37
N ASN A 282 -7.26 -19.08 16.22
CA ASN A 282 -6.09 -19.70 16.84
C ASN A 282 -5.14 -18.72 17.58
N ASP A 283 -5.40 -17.41 17.56
CA ASP A 283 -4.45 -16.39 18.04
C ASP A 283 -5.14 -15.33 18.93
N ALA A 284 -4.31 -14.46 19.53
CA ALA A 284 -4.81 -13.37 20.37
C ALA A 284 -5.55 -12.32 19.53
N ASP A 285 -6.82 -12.09 19.85
CA ASP A 285 -7.63 -11.03 19.26
C ASP A 285 -6.94 -9.66 19.42
N TYR A 286 -6.89 -8.89 18.35
CA TYR A 286 -6.35 -7.53 18.37
C TYR A 286 -7.48 -6.51 18.34
N ILE A 287 -7.35 -5.47 19.16
CA ILE A 287 -8.21 -4.29 19.13
C ILE A 287 -7.38 -3.11 18.70
N ASN A 288 -7.80 -2.46 17.61
CA ASN A 288 -7.32 -1.13 17.25
C ASN A 288 -8.41 -0.10 17.57
N THR A 289 -8.06 0.99 18.23
CA THR A 289 -8.95 2.14 18.42
C THR A 289 -8.33 3.41 17.85
N PHE A 290 -9.20 4.31 17.40
CA PHE A 290 -8.81 5.54 16.72
C PHE A 290 -9.58 6.71 17.33
N LYS A 291 -8.89 7.83 17.57
CA LYS A 291 -9.50 9.11 17.94
C LYS A 291 -9.14 10.17 16.93
N TYR A 292 -10.06 11.12 16.77
CA TYR A 292 -9.91 12.22 15.82
C TYR A 292 -10.19 13.55 16.51
N ASP A 293 -9.59 14.62 16.00
CA ASP A 293 -9.96 15.98 16.39
C ASP A 293 -11.19 16.50 15.62
N ASP A 294 -11.59 17.74 15.93
CA ASP A 294 -12.73 18.44 15.31
C ASP A 294 -12.50 18.76 13.82
N LYS A 295 -11.23 18.74 13.36
CA LYS A 295 -10.86 18.85 11.94
C LYS A 295 -10.83 17.49 11.23
N ASN A 296 -11.28 16.42 11.90
CA ASN A 296 -11.27 15.04 11.39
C ASN A 296 -9.87 14.46 11.15
N ARG A 297 -8.84 14.93 11.87
CA ARG A 297 -7.48 14.42 11.80
C ARG A 297 -7.26 13.37 12.87
N LEU A 298 -6.53 12.29 12.56
CA LEU A 298 -6.25 11.20 13.51
C LEU A 298 -5.34 11.72 14.63
N THR A 299 -5.81 11.78 15.87
CA THR A 299 -5.01 12.24 17.02
C THR A 299 -4.45 11.10 17.85
N GLU A 300 -5.07 9.92 17.80
CA GLU A 300 -4.62 8.76 18.56
C GLU A 300 -4.93 7.46 17.80
N GLU A 301 -3.96 6.55 17.74
CA GLU A 301 -4.13 5.16 17.34
C GLU A 301 -3.56 4.27 18.43
N ILE A 302 -4.38 3.36 18.97
CA ILE A 302 -3.97 2.38 19.97
C ILE A 302 -4.16 0.99 19.39
N ARG A 303 -3.18 0.10 19.61
CA ARG A 303 -3.31 -1.33 19.40
C ARG A 303 -3.07 -2.08 20.70
N THR A 304 -4.03 -2.92 21.06
CA THR A 304 -4.00 -3.72 22.29
C THR A 304 -4.43 -5.16 21.99
N PHE A 305 -3.95 -6.12 22.77
CA PHE A 305 -4.54 -7.46 22.79
C PHE A 305 -5.85 -7.43 23.57
N ASN A 306 -6.82 -8.25 23.18
CA ASN A 306 -8.13 -8.30 23.86
C ASN A 306 -8.02 -8.78 25.33
N ASP A 307 -6.96 -9.51 25.69
CA ASP A 307 -6.73 -10.06 27.03
C ASP A 307 -5.90 -9.14 27.96
N ARG A 308 -5.52 -7.94 27.50
CA ARG A 308 -4.62 -7.03 28.24
C ARG A 308 -5.09 -5.58 28.12
N ASP A 309 -4.85 -4.79 29.16
CA ASP A 309 -5.13 -3.35 29.13
C ASP A 309 -3.94 -2.50 28.67
N VAL A 310 -2.73 -3.07 28.68
CA VAL A 310 -1.51 -2.36 28.29
C VAL A 310 -1.40 -2.37 26.77
N PRO A 311 -1.35 -1.20 26.09
CA PRO A 311 -1.15 -1.14 24.66
C PRO A 311 0.12 -1.88 24.26
N ILE A 312 0.09 -2.52 23.10
CA ILE A 312 1.29 -3.01 22.41
C ILE A 312 1.93 -1.84 21.66
N HIS A 313 1.08 -0.97 21.12
CA HIS A 313 1.46 0.17 20.31
C HIS A 313 0.49 1.32 20.58
N LEU A 314 1.01 2.53 20.73
CA LEU A 314 0.22 3.76 20.83
C LEU A 314 0.93 4.88 20.07
N ASN A 315 0.21 5.51 19.14
CA ASN A 315 0.65 6.73 18.48
C ASN A 315 -0.27 7.87 18.86
N GLN A 316 0.30 9.00 19.30
CA GLN A 316 -0.43 10.25 19.52
C GLN A 316 0.14 11.35 18.65
N TYR A 317 -0.71 12.02 17.89
CA TYR A 317 -0.31 13.01 16.90
C TYR A 317 -0.72 14.42 17.33
N GLN A 318 0.15 15.40 17.05
CA GLN A 318 -0.20 16.81 17.08
C GLN A 318 0.02 17.40 15.69
N TYR A 319 -0.77 18.41 15.37
CA TYR A 319 -0.79 19.03 14.06
C TYR A 319 -0.66 20.54 14.17
N ASP A 320 -0.09 21.16 13.14
CA ASP A 320 -0.16 22.61 12.96
C ASP A 320 -1.51 23.06 12.37
N GLU A 321 -1.61 24.36 12.08
CA GLU A 321 -2.78 24.98 11.46
C GLU A 321 -2.99 24.54 10.00
N SER A 322 -1.91 24.10 9.34
CA SER A 322 -1.82 23.65 7.95
C SER A 322 -2.05 22.13 7.78
N ASP A 323 -2.56 21.48 8.83
CA ASP A 323 -2.84 20.04 8.89
C ASP A 323 -1.60 19.14 8.73
N GLN A 324 -0.40 19.64 9.00
CA GLN A 324 0.82 18.83 9.03
C GLN A 324 1.07 18.28 10.43
N VAL A 325 1.58 17.05 10.52
CA VAL A 325 2.01 16.46 11.79
C VAL A 325 3.26 17.21 12.27
N THR A 326 3.17 17.83 13.44
CA THR A 326 4.31 18.51 14.10
C THR A 326 4.91 17.67 15.21
N LYS A 327 4.15 16.70 15.74
CA LYS A 327 4.63 15.82 16.81
C LYS A 327 3.99 14.45 16.75
N LEU A 328 4.78 13.42 17.05
CA LEU A 328 4.36 12.06 17.32
C LEU A 328 4.93 11.62 18.68
N ASN A 329 4.06 11.25 19.62
CA ASN A 329 4.46 10.42 20.76
C ASN A 329 4.23 8.96 20.36
N TYR A 330 5.33 8.22 20.20
CA TYR A 330 5.35 6.82 19.82
C TYR A 330 5.61 5.97 21.06
N TYR A 331 4.70 5.06 21.37
CA TYR A 331 4.83 4.08 22.44
C TYR A 331 4.85 2.68 21.84
N ASP A 332 5.84 1.87 22.22
CA ASP A 332 5.97 0.50 21.74
C ASP A 332 6.39 -0.43 22.88
N ASN A 333 5.53 -1.42 23.12
CA ASN A 333 5.65 -2.48 24.10
C ASN A 333 5.54 -3.85 23.41
N GLY A 334 6.06 -3.95 22.19
CA GLY A 334 6.07 -5.16 21.38
C GLY A 334 6.88 -6.32 22.00
N PHE A 335 6.67 -7.51 21.45
CA PHE A 335 7.34 -8.74 21.87
C PHE A 335 8.87 -8.60 21.86
N GLY A 336 9.52 -9.10 22.91
CA GLY A 336 10.98 -9.12 23.04
C GLY A 336 11.59 -7.85 23.65
N LYS A 337 10.78 -6.82 23.96
CA LYS A 337 11.26 -5.65 24.71
C LYS A 337 11.27 -5.90 26.22
N SER A 338 12.25 -5.33 26.91
CA SER A 338 12.37 -5.39 28.39
C SER A 338 11.36 -4.49 29.12
N GLY A 339 10.60 -3.71 28.38
CA GLY A 339 9.58 -2.79 28.88
C GLY A 339 9.13 -1.84 27.77
N PRO A 340 8.11 -1.01 28.06
CA PRO A 340 7.63 -0.04 27.09
C PRO A 340 8.66 1.05 26.82
N GLU A 341 8.77 1.43 25.56
CA GLU A 341 9.60 2.53 25.11
C GLU A 341 8.72 3.69 24.65
N VAL A 342 8.99 4.89 25.15
CA VAL A 342 8.33 6.12 24.70
C VAL A 342 9.34 6.95 23.93
N ILE A 343 9.01 7.26 22.69
CA ILE A 343 9.84 8.03 21.78
C ILE A 343 9.05 9.25 21.34
N ILE A 344 9.66 10.42 21.51
CA ILE A 344 9.08 11.67 21.08
C ILE A 344 9.71 12.05 19.75
N VAL A 345 8.89 12.29 18.75
CA VAL A 345 9.31 12.73 17.42
C VAL A 345 8.69 14.09 17.16
N ASP A 346 9.53 15.11 16.98
CA ASP A 346 9.10 16.44 16.56
C ASP A 346 9.45 16.64 15.07
N PHE A 347 8.58 17.35 14.35
CA PHE A 347 8.77 17.70 12.95
C PHE A 347 8.88 19.21 12.78
N GLU A 348 9.91 19.67 12.08
CA GLU A 348 10.04 21.07 11.63
C GLU A 348 9.83 21.10 10.12
N ILE A 349 9.01 22.03 9.63
CA ILE A 349 8.62 22.10 8.21
C ILE A 349 8.92 23.51 7.67
N THR A 350 9.56 23.57 6.50
CA THR A 350 9.82 24.79 5.75
C THR A 350 9.12 24.73 4.40
N TYR A 351 8.58 25.87 3.96
CA TYR A 351 7.82 26.02 2.72
C TYR A 351 8.51 26.98 1.75
N ASP A 352 8.22 26.83 0.46
CA ASP A 352 8.56 27.80 -0.57
C ASP A 352 7.49 28.91 -0.70
N ASP A 353 7.64 29.76 -1.71
CA ASP A 353 6.75 30.89 -2.01
C ASP A 353 5.38 30.48 -2.59
N ARG A 354 5.19 29.20 -2.90
CA ARG A 354 3.96 28.60 -3.42
C ARG A 354 3.29 27.66 -2.40
N ASP A 355 3.64 27.78 -1.13
CA ASP A 355 3.15 26.96 -0.02
C ASP A 355 3.40 25.46 -0.18
N ASN A 356 4.41 25.07 -0.97
CA ASN A 356 4.90 23.70 -0.99
C ASN A 356 5.94 23.54 0.10
N TRP A 357 5.82 22.51 0.93
CA TRP A 357 6.91 22.20 1.83
C TRP A 357 8.13 21.72 1.03
N ILE A 358 9.30 22.25 1.36
CA ILE A 358 10.58 21.95 0.70
C ILE A 358 11.59 21.28 1.65
N GLU A 359 11.37 21.39 2.96
CA GLU A 359 12.18 20.69 3.94
C GLU A 359 11.31 20.22 5.11
N GLN A 360 11.49 18.96 5.52
CA GLN A 360 10.99 18.44 6.79
C GLN A 360 12.14 17.84 7.59
N LYS A 361 12.36 18.32 8.82
CA LYS A 361 13.31 17.70 9.75
C LYS A 361 12.57 16.80 10.71
N LYS A 362 13.17 15.65 11.01
CA LYS A 362 12.66 14.68 11.98
C LYS A 362 13.61 14.60 13.17
N ILE A 363 13.13 15.06 14.31
CA ILE A 363 13.88 15.20 15.56
C ILE A 363 13.38 14.12 16.52
N VAL A 364 14.21 13.13 16.83
CA VAL A 364 13.84 11.99 17.66
C VAL A 364 14.51 12.14 19.02
N ASN A 365 13.71 12.21 20.09
CA ASN A 365 14.14 12.46 21.46
C ASN A 365 15.08 13.68 21.57
N GLY A 366 14.72 14.77 20.88
CA GLY A 366 15.50 16.01 20.85
C GLY A 366 16.73 15.99 19.93
N LYS A 367 17.04 14.88 19.26
CA LYS A 367 18.15 14.77 18.32
C LYS A 367 17.66 14.82 16.88
N HIS A 368 18.16 15.77 16.10
CA HIS A 368 17.88 15.84 14.66
C HIS A 368 18.58 14.66 13.94
N LEU A 369 17.78 13.72 13.43
CA LEU A 369 18.30 12.51 12.78
C LEU A 369 18.16 12.53 11.27
N TYR A 370 17.06 13.07 10.77
CA TYR A 370 16.74 13.00 9.34
C TYR A 370 16.24 14.34 8.81
N THR A 371 16.56 14.61 7.55
CA THR A 371 15.99 15.73 6.81
C THR A 371 15.49 15.23 5.47
N TRP A 372 14.20 15.38 5.22
CA TRP A 372 13.57 15.15 3.92
C TRP A 372 13.52 16.47 3.16
N ARG A 373 14.16 16.53 2.00
CA ARG A 373 14.23 17.73 1.16
C ARG A 373 13.55 17.53 -0.17
N ARG A 374 13.03 18.63 -0.70
CA ARG A 374 12.51 18.75 -2.06
C ARG A 374 13.15 19.94 -2.77
N ASP A 375 13.57 19.68 -4.00
CA ASP A 375 13.86 20.73 -4.98
C ASP A 375 12.73 20.72 -6.00
N ILE A 376 12.05 21.85 -6.15
CA ILE A 376 10.90 21.99 -7.05
C ILE A 376 11.21 23.04 -8.10
N GLU A 377 11.16 22.64 -9.37
CA GLU A 377 11.23 23.55 -10.51
C GLU A 377 9.82 23.70 -11.09
N TYR A 378 9.46 24.92 -11.49
CA TYR A 378 8.16 25.25 -12.05
C TYR A 378 8.30 25.65 -13.51
N TRP A 379 7.23 25.43 -14.28
CA TRP A 379 7.07 26.10 -15.57
C TRP A 379 6.85 27.61 -15.35
N ASP A 380 7.34 28.40 -16.31
CA ASP A 380 7.17 29.86 -16.33
C ASP A 380 5.70 30.29 -16.52
#